data_AF-E1X3M6-F1
#
_entry.id   AF-E1X3M6-F1
#
_cell.length_a   1.000
_cell.length_b   1.000
_cell.length_c   1.000
_cell.angle_alpha   90.00
_cell.angle_beta   90.00
_cell.angle_gamma   90.00
#
_symmetry.space_group_name_H-M   'P 1'
#
loop_
_entity.id
_entity.type
_entity.pdbx_description
1 polymer ?
#
loop_
_entity_poly.entity_id
_entity_poly.type
_entity_poly.pdbx_seq_one_letter_code
_entity_poly.pdbx_strand_id
1 'polypeptide(L)'
;MKKGLLILMSLLCLNSAYALSDAECRDVYNNAFEDLVSASLDFNQGYSDKFQFSAQVAEISTKVSTVRAICMAVESPRNKNCVQAYKKRYKTLRKEIKVLSVLTGNQTEVKPRILQSISNEFSSLFNRIKCGDL
;
A
#
# COMPACT_ATOMS: atom_id res chain seq x y z
N MET A 1 20.02 35.67 -18.14
CA MET A 1 18.93 34.70 -17.84
C MET A 1 19.26 33.23 -18.15
N LYS A 2 20.50 32.86 -18.55
CA LYS A 2 20.84 31.46 -18.91
C LYS A 2 21.34 30.58 -17.74
N LYS A 3 21.71 31.17 -16.61
CA LYS A 3 22.30 30.45 -15.46
C LYS A 3 21.26 29.70 -14.61
N GLY A 4 20.01 30.18 -14.54
CA GLY A 4 18.94 29.51 -13.80
C GLY A 4 18.43 28.23 -14.46
N LEU A 5 18.43 28.17 -15.80
CA LEU A 5 17.97 27.01 -16.57
C LEU A 5 18.90 25.80 -16.40
N LEU A 6 20.21 26.04 -16.28
CA LEU A 6 21.23 25.00 -16.05
C LEU A 6 21.10 24.37 -14.65
N ILE A 7 20.77 25.18 -13.64
CA ILE A 7 20.54 24.68 -12.27
C ILE A 7 19.25 23.83 -12.23
N LEU A 8 18.18 24.28 -12.89
CA LEU A 8 16.91 23.54 -12.96
C LEU A 8 17.06 22.21 -13.72
N MET A 9 17.86 22.17 -14.79
CA MET A 9 18.18 20.93 -15.51
C MET A 9 19.07 19.99 -14.70
N SER A 10 20.02 20.51 -13.90
CA SER A 10 20.87 19.67 -13.04
C SER A 10 20.10 19.01 -11.88
N LEU A 11 19.04 19.66 -11.38
CA LEU A 11 18.15 19.10 -10.35
C LEU A 11 17.25 17.98 -10.90
N LEU A 12 16.97 17.95 -12.22
CA LEU A 12 16.18 16.89 -12.86
C LEU A 12 16.99 15.60 -13.07
N CYS A 13 18.33 15.68 -13.10
CA CYS A 13 19.20 14.51 -13.30
C CYS A 13 19.44 13.67 -12.02
N LEU A 14 18.99 14.12 -10.85
CA LEU A 14 19.14 13.36 -9.59
C LEU A 14 17.99 12.40 -9.28
N ASN A 15 16.94 12.37 -10.10
CA ASN A 15 16.01 11.24 -10.08
C ASN A 15 16.61 10.14 -10.95
N SER A 16 17.58 9.41 -10.40
CA SER A 16 17.86 8.05 -10.86
C SER A 16 16.52 7.34 -10.88
N ALA A 17 16.00 7.10 -12.08
CA ALA A 17 14.84 6.29 -12.29
C ALA A 17 15.15 4.93 -11.67
N TYR A 18 14.75 4.74 -10.41
CA TYR A 18 14.56 3.44 -9.84
C TYR A 18 13.48 2.83 -10.73
N ALA A 19 13.92 2.11 -11.75
CA ALA A 19 13.04 1.31 -12.58
C ALA A 19 12.52 0.23 -11.65
N LEU A 20 11.40 0.53 -10.98
CA LEU A 20 10.71 -0.42 -10.12
C LEU A 20 10.45 -1.67 -10.96
N SER A 21 10.99 -2.77 -10.49
CA SER A 21 10.76 -4.09 -11.03
C SER A 21 9.30 -4.48 -10.85
N ASP A 22 8.87 -5.45 -11.65
CA ASP A 22 7.55 -6.04 -11.53
C ASP A 22 7.29 -6.58 -10.10
N ALA A 23 8.32 -7.10 -9.42
CA ALA A 23 8.22 -7.55 -8.04
C ALA A 23 7.93 -6.38 -7.07
N GLU A 24 8.70 -5.30 -7.16
CA GLU A 24 8.52 -4.13 -6.29
C GLU A 24 7.12 -3.51 -6.46
N CYS A 25 6.55 -3.56 -7.66
CA CYS A 25 5.19 -3.10 -7.92
C CYS A 25 4.10 -3.96 -7.27
N ARG A 26 4.35 -5.25 -7.03
CA ARG A 26 3.48 -6.12 -6.23
C ARG A 26 3.70 -5.89 -4.74
N ASP A 27 4.95 -5.83 -4.32
CA ASP A 27 5.36 -5.78 -2.91
C ASP A 27 4.83 -4.55 -2.20
N VAL A 28 4.70 -3.42 -2.91
CA VAL A 28 4.06 -2.21 -2.35
C VAL A 28 2.67 -2.49 -1.81
N TYR A 29 1.85 -3.28 -2.52
CA TYR A 29 0.52 -3.65 -2.05
C TYR A 29 0.57 -4.72 -0.96
N ASN A 30 1.55 -5.63 -1.00
CA ASN A 30 1.74 -6.62 0.06
C ASN A 30 2.15 -5.97 1.38
N ASN A 31 3.21 -5.17 1.36
CA ASN A 31 3.74 -4.47 2.51
C ASN A 31 2.70 -3.51 3.07
N ALA A 32 2.01 -2.74 2.22
CA ALA A 32 0.92 -1.87 2.67
C ALA A 32 -0.25 -2.64 3.32
N PHE A 33 -0.53 -3.87 2.86
CA PHE A 33 -1.51 -4.71 3.53
C PHE A 33 -1.01 -5.15 4.92
N GLU A 34 0.23 -5.60 5.02
CA GLU A 34 0.85 -6.02 6.29
C GLU A 34 0.92 -4.86 7.29
N ASP A 35 1.32 -3.68 6.83
CA ASP A 35 1.33 -2.44 7.62
C ASP A 35 -0.08 -2.08 8.13
N LEU A 36 -1.10 -2.19 7.27
CA LEU A 36 -2.49 -1.96 7.69
C LEU A 36 -2.97 -3.00 8.71
N VAL A 37 -2.57 -4.26 8.57
CA VAL A 37 -2.89 -5.31 9.55
C VAL A 37 -2.24 -4.96 10.89
N SER A 38 -0.95 -4.64 10.90
CA SER A 38 -0.23 -4.27 12.14
C SER A 38 -0.86 -3.07 12.82
N ALA A 39 -1.09 -1.97 12.08
CA ALA A 39 -1.71 -0.76 12.62
C ALA A 39 -3.13 -1.02 13.15
N SER A 40 -3.90 -1.91 12.49
CA SER A 40 -5.23 -2.30 12.95
C SER A 40 -5.17 -3.10 14.25
N LEU A 41 -4.17 -3.98 14.41
CA LEU A 41 -3.97 -4.74 15.64
C LEU A 41 -3.56 -3.83 16.80
N ASP A 42 -2.63 -2.89 16.56
CA ASP A 42 -2.21 -1.92 17.56
C ASP A 42 -3.37 -1.03 18.02
N PHE A 43 -4.20 -0.57 17.08
CA PHE A 43 -5.42 0.19 17.39
C PHE A 43 -6.42 -0.63 18.22
N ASN A 44 -6.69 -1.88 17.81
CA ASN A 44 -7.61 -2.77 18.52
C ASN A 44 -7.13 -3.13 19.94
N GLN A 45 -5.82 -3.20 20.15
CA GLN A 45 -5.20 -3.49 21.45
C GLN A 45 -5.00 -2.23 22.31
N GLY A 46 -5.31 -1.05 21.77
CA GLY A 46 -5.16 0.23 22.46
C GLY A 46 -3.72 0.74 22.54
N TYR A 47 -2.79 0.17 21.78
CA TYR A 47 -1.41 0.64 21.67
C TYR A 47 -1.27 1.86 20.75
N SER A 48 -2.25 2.09 19.88
CA SER A 48 -2.34 3.26 19.00
C SER A 48 -3.66 3.97 19.25
N ASP A 49 -3.61 5.29 19.46
CA ASP A 49 -4.82 6.10 19.57
C ASP A 49 -5.45 6.39 18.19
N LYS A 50 -6.68 6.93 18.20
CA LYS A 50 -7.43 7.20 16.95
C LYS A 50 -6.73 8.16 15.98
N PHE A 51 -5.92 9.10 16.48
CA PHE A 51 -5.18 10.05 15.64
C PHE A 51 -3.94 9.38 15.06
N GLN A 52 -3.18 8.65 15.88
CA GLN A 52 -2.02 7.87 15.45
C GLN A 52 -2.41 6.83 14.40
N PHE A 53 -3.45 6.04 14.66
CA PHE A 53 -3.96 5.05 13.72
C PHE A 53 -4.42 5.69 12.41
N SER A 54 -5.16 6.81 12.48
CA SER A 54 -5.60 7.53 11.28
C SER A 54 -4.44 8.08 10.46
N ALA A 55 -3.40 8.61 11.12
CA ALA A 55 -2.20 9.11 10.47
C ALA A 55 -1.43 7.98 9.77
N GLN A 56 -1.23 6.83 10.43
CA GLN A 56 -0.60 5.65 9.85
C GLN A 56 -1.36 5.15 8.60
N VAL A 57 -2.69 5.06 8.68
CA VAL A 57 -3.54 4.65 7.55
C VAL A 57 -3.41 5.63 6.37
N ALA A 58 -3.30 6.93 6.65
CA ALA A 58 -3.10 7.95 5.63
C ALA A 58 -1.69 7.85 5.00
N GLU A 59 -0.65 7.67 5.80
CA GLU A 59 0.72 7.49 5.34
C GLU A 59 0.85 6.27 4.42
N ILE A 60 0.32 5.12 4.84
CA ILE A 60 0.30 3.88 4.04
C ILE A 60 -0.44 4.13 2.71
N SER A 61 -1.60 4.79 2.76
CA SER A 61 -2.39 5.10 1.56
C SER A 61 -1.64 6.01 0.57
N THR A 62 -0.88 6.98 1.10
CA THR A 62 -0.06 7.89 0.31
C THR A 62 1.10 7.15 -0.34
N LYS A 63 1.84 6.31 0.40
CA LYS A 63 2.92 5.47 -0.14
C LYS A 63 2.43 4.60 -1.31
N VAL A 64 1.30 3.91 -1.12
CA VAL A 64 0.68 3.09 -2.18
C VAL A 64 0.33 3.92 -3.42
N SER A 65 -0.20 5.13 -3.23
CA SER A 65 -0.63 5.99 -4.34
C SER A 65 0.58 6.51 -5.13
N THR A 66 1.63 6.95 -4.44
CA THR A 66 2.87 7.43 -5.06
C THR A 66 3.56 6.33 -5.85
N VAL A 67 3.74 5.16 -5.25
CA VAL A 67 4.45 4.07 -5.94
C VAL A 67 3.61 3.50 -7.08
N ARG A 68 2.27 3.49 -6.97
CA ARG A 68 1.43 3.08 -8.10
C ARG A 68 1.57 4.01 -9.30
N ALA A 69 1.72 5.31 -9.10
CA ALA A 69 1.93 6.25 -10.20
C ALA A 69 3.17 5.86 -11.01
N ILE A 70 4.24 5.45 -10.32
CA ILE A 70 5.49 4.99 -10.95
C ILE A 70 5.28 3.62 -11.61
N CYS A 71 4.65 2.66 -10.91
CA CYS A 71 4.39 1.32 -11.43
C CYS A 71 3.52 1.31 -12.69
N MET A 72 2.56 2.22 -12.85
CA MET A 72 1.78 2.31 -14.09
C MET A 72 2.62 2.63 -15.33
N ALA A 73 3.79 3.27 -15.15
CA ALA A 73 4.69 3.63 -16.23
C ALA A 73 5.66 2.50 -16.60
N VAL A 74 5.97 1.58 -15.68
CA VAL A 74 7.06 0.60 -15.84
C VAL A 74 6.62 -0.87 -15.78
N GLU A 75 5.41 -1.16 -15.29
CA GLU A 75 4.89 -2.52 -15.09
C GLU A 75 4.66 -3.26 -16.42
N SER A 76 5.16 -4.50 -16.50
CA SER A 76 4.94 -5.34 -17.67
C SER A 76 3.49 -5.83 -17.76
N PRO A 77 2.93 -6.05 -18.97
CA PRO A 77 1.59 -6.61 -19.13
C PRO A 77 1.39 -7.96 -18.44
N ARG A 78 2.46 -8.75 -18.26
CA ARG A 78 2.41 -10.07 -17.61
C ARG A 78 2.19 -9.96 -16.09
N ASN A 79 2.65 -8.88 -15.47
CA ASN A 79 2.56 -8.66 -14.03
C ASN A 79 1.24 -8.01 -13.57
N LYS A 80 0.48 -7.41 -14.50
CA LYS A 80 -0.79 -6.70 -14.21
C LYS A 80 -1.78 -7.51 -13.39
N ASN A 81 -1.94 -8.80 -13.69
CA ASN A 81 -2.89 -9.65 -12.98
C ASN A 81 -2.47 -9.88 -11.53
N CYS A 82 -1.17 -10.04 -11.29
CA CYS A 82 -0.61 -10.19 -9.96
C CYS A 82 -0.78 -8.92 -9.14
N VAL A 83 -0.36 -7.77 -9.68
CA VAL A 83 -0.55 -6.47 -9.01
C VAL A 83 -2.03 -6.22 -8.70
N GLN A 84 -2.95 -6.62 -9.58
CA GLN A 84 -4.39 -6.50 -9.28
C GLN A 84 -4.84 -7.38 -8.10
N ALA A 85 -4.32 -8.60 -7.96
CA ALA A 85 -4.65 -9.47 -6.84
C ALA A 85 -4.17 -8.86 -5.50
N TYR A 86 -2.90 -8.44 -5.42
CA TYR A 86 -2.36 -7.76 -4.23
C TYR A 86 -3.10 -6.44 -3.94
N LYS A 87 -3.40 -5.65 -4.96
CA LYS A 87 -4.20 -4.43 -4.85
C LYS A 87 -5.60 -4.70 -4.31
N LYS A 88 -6.26 -5.77 -4.76
CA LYS A 88 -7.60 -6.16 -4.27
C LYS A 88 -7.54 -6.42 -2.76
N ARG A 89 -6.57 -7.24 -2.31
CA ARG A 89 -6.34 -7.56 -0.89
C ARG A 89 -6.19 -6.30 -0.03
N TYR A 90 -5.26 -5.42 -0.42
CA TYR A 90 -5.04 -4.13 0.25
C TYR A 90 -6.31 -3.27 0.29
N LYS A 91 -6.99 -3.10 -0.86
CA LYS A 91 -8.19 -2.25 -0.96
C LYS A 91 -9.35 -2.80 -0.12
N THR A 92 -9.50 -4.11 -0.01
CA THR A 92 -10.54 -4.71 0.82
C THR A 92 -10.33 -4.31 2.28
N LEU A 93 -9.11 -4.47 2.83
CA LEU A 93 -8.84 -4.06 4.20
C LEU A 93 -8.97 -2.54 4.39
N ARG A 94 -8.41 -1.74 3.48
CA ARG A 94 -8.48 -0.28 3.56
C ARG A 94 -9.91 0.26 3.60
N LYS A 95 -10.86 -0.38 2.90
CA LYS A 95 -12.28 0.01 2.89
C LYS A 95 -12.98 -0.22 4.23
N GLU A 96 -12.52 -1.19 4.99
CA GLU A 96 -13.06 -1.51 6.33
C GLU A 96 -12.59 -0.49 7.39
N ILE A 97 -11.54 0.26 7.07
CA ILE A 97 -11.01 1.33 7.93
C ILE A 97 -11.63 2.67 7.51
N LYS A 98 -12.69 3.08 8.20
CA LYS A 98 -13.33 4.38 7.96
C LYS A 98 -12.63 5.44 8.79
N VAL A 99 -11.57 6.04 8.24
CA VAL A 99 -10.72 7.04 8.93
C VAL A 99 -11.55 8.14 9.61
N LEU A 100 -12.59 8.67 8.95
CA LEU A 100 -13.48 9.66 9.56
C LEU A 100 -14.23 9.09 10.77
N SER A 101 -14.76 7.86 10.67
CA SER A 101 -15.43 7.19 11.80
C SER A 101 -14.46 6.87 12.94
N VAL A 102 -13.20 6.56 12.65
CA VAL A 102 -12.13 6.39 13.65
C VAL A 102 -11.89 7.71 14.39
N LEU A 103 -11.68 8.81 13.66
CA LEU A 103 -11.42 10.13 14.24
C LEU A 103 -12.59 10.63 15.10
N THR A 104 -13.83 10.40 14.66
CA THR A 104 -15.03 10.76 15.43
C THR A 104 -15.35 9.78 16.56
N GLY A 105 -14.62 8.66 16.68
CA GLY A 105 -14.85 7.63 17.70
C GLY A 105 -16.04 6.70 17.40
N ASN A 106 -16.62 6.78 16.20
CA ASN A 106 -17.70 5.89 15.75
C ASN A 106 -17.20 4.49 15.35
N GLN A 107 -15.90 4.35 15.06
CA GLN A 107 -15.24 3.08 14.84
C GLN A 107 -14.11 2.94 15.86
N THR A 108 -14.29 2.06 16.83
CA THR A 108 -13.33 1.79 17.91
C THR A 108 -12.48 0.55 17.67
N GLU A 109 -12.81 -0.24 16.65
CA GLU A 109 -12.05 -1.44 16.27
C GLU A 109 -12.13 -1.71 14.76
N VAL A 110 -11.16 -2.47 14.26
CA VAL A 110 -11.16 -3.10 12.93
C VAL A 110 -11.40 -4.60 13.13
N LYS A 111 -12.51 -5.12 12.63
CA LYS A 111 -12.99 -6.47 12.93
C LYS A 111 -11.93 -7.55 12.63
N PRO A 112 -11.44 -8.33 13.62
CA PRO A 112 -10.40 -9.34 13.41
C PRO A 112 -10.77 -10.44 12.41
N ARG A 113 -12.05 -10.81 12.33
CA ARG A 113 -12.55 -11.79 11.34
C ARG A 113 -12.31 -11.36 9.90
N ILE A 114 -12.30 -10.06 9.64
CA ILE A 114 -12.02 -9.50 8.31
C ILE A 114 -10.53 -9.67 7.99
N LEU A 115 -9.64 -9.38 8.94
CA LEU A 115 -8.19 -9.55 8.78
C LEU A 115 -7.84 -11.00 8.44
N GLN A 116 -8.45 -11.95 9.15
CA GLN A 116 -8.29 -13.39 8.90
C GLN A 116 -8.90 -13.82 7.56
N SER A 117 -10.12 -13.38 7.24
CA SER A 117 -10.78 -13.72 5.97
C SER A 117 -9.97 -13.28 4.75
N ILE A 118 -9.48 -12.03 4.74
CA ILE A 118 -8.68 -11.49 3.64
C ILE A 118 -7.33 -12.23 3.52
N SER A 119 -6.71 -12.55 4.66
CA SER A 119 -5.45 -13.29 4.67
C SER A 119 -5.64 -14.72 4.15
N ASN A 120 -6.73 -15.37 4.56
CA ASN A 120 -7.08 -16.72 4.13
C ASN A 120 -7.41 -16.78 2.63
N GLU A 121 -8.22 -15.86 2.11
CA GLU A 121 -8.55 -15.73 0.67
C GLU A 121 -7.28 -15.51 -0.18
N PHE A 122 -6.31 -14.76 0.34
CA PHE A 122 -5.05 -14.54 -0.36
C PHE A 122 -4.09 -15.73 -0.29
N SER A 123 -4.04 -16.40 0.87
CA SER A 123 -3.18 -17.55 1.15
C SER A 123 -3.65 -18.85 0.48
N SER A 124 -4.83 -18.88 -0.15
CA SER A 124 -5.27 -19.99 -1.01
C SER A 124 -4.48 -20.02 -2.33
N LEU A 125 -3.15 -20.16 -2.23
CA LEU A 125 -2.11 -20.71 -3.12
C LEU A 125 -2.07 -20.34 -4.63
N PHE A 126 -3.16 -19.96 -5.27
CA PHE A 126 -3.20 -19.72 -6.72
C PHE A 126 -2.55 -18.41 -7.15
N ASN A 127 -2.59 -17.36 -6.32
CA ASN A 127 -2.05 -16.06 -6.69
C ASN A 127 -0.54 -15.96 -6.42
N ARG A 128 -0.04 -16.37 -5.25
CA ARG A 128 1.41 -16.33 -4.95
C ARG A 128 2.23 -17.23 -5.88
N ILE A 129 1.73 -18.44 -6.18
CA ILE A 129 2.40 -19.39 -7.10
C ILE A 129 2.40 -18.87 -8.55
N LYS A 130 1.27 -18.34 -9.04
CA LYS A 130 1.20 -17.77 -10.40
C LYS A 130 2.06 -16.52 -10.57
N CYS A 131 2.36 -15.82 -9.48
CA CYS A 131 3.17 -14.60 -9.49
C CYS A 131 4.66 -14.85 -9.24
N GLY A 132 5.06 -16.11 -9.00
CA GLY A 132 6.45 -16.49 -8.78
C GLY A 132 7.02 -16.06 -7.42
N ASP A 133 6.15 -15.79 -6.44
CA ASP A 133 6.53 -15.28 -5.11
C ASP A 133 6.67 -16.43 -4.08
N LEU A 134 7.23 -17.57 -4.50
CA LEU A 134 7.51 -18.76 -3.67
C LEU A 134 8.93 -18.73 -3.11
#